data_AF-A0A358U874-F1
#
_entry.id   AF-A0A358U874-F1
#
_cell.length_a   1.000
_cell.length_b   1.000
_cell.length_c   1.000
_cell.angle_alpha   90.00
_cell.angle_beta   90.00
_cell.angle_gamma   90.00
#
_symmetry.space_group_name_H-M   'P 1'
#
loop_
_entity.id
_entity.type
_entity.pdbx_description
1 polymer ?
#
loop_
_entity_poly.entity_id
_entity_poly.type
_entity_poly.pdbx_seq_one_letter_code
_entity_poly.pdbx_strand_id
1 'polypeptide(L)'
;MSEIRVIQWGLGAMGSGMARLMESKTGLKIVGAYDQDPQKIGRDLGDFLGGAENGVRIQQPPNVGEMSLEKADLVVLATSSFTKDVAPQIEIALKHSLNVISIAEEMAYPW
;
A
#
# COMPACT_ATOMS: atom_id res chain seq x y z
N MET A 1 10.91 11.00 -17.13
CA MET A 1 9.70 11.01 -16.28
C MET A 1 10.14 10.80 -14.84
N SER A 2 9.49 11.47 -13.89
CA SER A 2 9.66 11.17 -12.46
C SER A 2 9.06 9.80 -12.14
N GLU A 3 9.65 9.08 -11.16
CA GLU A 3 9.08 7.83 -10.66
C GLU A 3 7.73 8.09 -9.96
N ILE A 4 6.77 7.18 -10.14
CA ILE A 4 5.51 7.17 -9.40
C ILE A 4 5.77 6.58 -8.02
N ARG A 5 5.39 7.31 -6.98
CA ARG A 5 5.66 6.99 -5.58
C ARG A 5 4.45 6.28 -4.98
N VAL A 6 4.61 4.99 -4.68
CA VAL A 6 3.50 4.10 -4.34
C VAL A 6 3.52 3.72 -2.87
N ILE A 7 2.34 3.64 -2.27
CA ILE A 7 2.12 2.99 -0.97
C ILE A 7 1.50 1.61 -1.24
N GLN A 8 2.12 0.56 -0.72
CA GLN A 8 1.51 -0.77 -0.70
C GLN A 8 0.72 -0.96 0.60
N TRP A 9 -0.60 -1.08 0.52
CA TRP A 9 -1.44 -1.35 1.68
C TRP A 9 -2.02 -2.76 1.59
N GLY A 10 -1.56 -3.60 2.52
CA GLY A 10 -1.79 -5.04 2.54
C GLY A 10 -0.56 -5.76 1.98
N LEU A 11 0.07 -6.58 2.80
CA LEU A 11 1.23 -7.42 2.52
C LEU A 11 0.88 -8.89 2.76
N GLY A 12 -0.33 -9.29 2.36
CA GLY A 12 -0.70 -10.70 2.21
C GLY A 12 -0.03 -11.33 0.99
N ALA A 13 -0.57 -12.45 0.49
CA ALA A 13 -0.02 -13.13 -0.67
C ALA A 13 0.04 -12.22 -1.92
N MET A 14 -1.08 -11.57 -2.26
CA MET A 14 -1.17 -10.68 -3.43
C MET A 14 -0.33 -9.42 -3.25
N GLY A 15 -0.53 -8.70 -2.14
CA GLY A 15 0.17 -7.44 -1.88
C GLY A 15 1.70 -7.57 -1.82
N SER A 16 2.21 -8.67 -1.24
CA SER A 16 3.66 -8.93 -1.26
C SER A 16 4.18 -9.27 -2.67
N GLY A 17 3.39 -9.95 -3.48
CA GLY A 17 3.71 -10.21 -4.89
C GLY A 17 3.75 -8.93 -5.72
N MET A 18 2.77 -8.05 -5.53
CA MET A 18 2.73 -6.73 -6.15
C MET A 18 3.93 -5.88 -5.74
N ALA A 19 4.27 -5.85 -4.45
CA ALA A 19 5.41 -5.10 -3.94
C ALA A 19 6.73 -5.57 -4.58
N ARG A 20 6.99 -6.88 -4.62
CA ARG A 20 8.15 -7.46 -5.32
C ARG A 20 8.18 -7.08 -6.81
N LEU A 21 7.03 -7.13 -7.47
CA LEU A 21 6.94 -6.74 -8.87
C LEU A 21 7.29 -5.25 -9.05
N MET A 22 6.76 -4.37 -8.19
CA MET A 22 7.06 -2.94 -8.23
C MET A 22 8.54 -2.65 -7.99
N GLU A 23 9.19 -3.32 -7.04
CA GLU A 23 10.64 -3.18 -6.81
C GLU A 23 11.50 -3.57 -8.03
N SER A 24 10.99 -4.47 -8.88
CA SER A 24 11.69 -4.90 -10.10
C SER A 24 11.52 -3.96 -11.31
N LYS A 25 10.61 -2.98 -11.23
CA LYS A 25 10.24 -2.12 -12.36
C LYS A 25 10.91 -0.75 -12.25
N THR A 26 11.40 -0.25 -13.37
CA THR A 26 11.80 1.16 -13.47
C THR A 26 10.56 2.06 -13.52
N GLY A 27 10.62 3.22 -12.86
CA GLY A 27 9.53 4.20 -12.87
C GLY A 27 8.51 4.05 -11.74
N LEU A 28 8.64 3.04 -10.87
CA LEU A 28 7.86 2.88 -9.64
C LEU A 28 8.79 2.88 -8.44
N LYS A 29 8.38 3.55 -7.36
CA LYS A 29 9.12 3.55 -6.10
C LYS A 29 8.16 3.37 -4.94
N ILE A 30 8.33 2.30 -4.17
CA ILE A 30 7.56 2.14 -2.92
C ILE A 30 8.12 3.12 -1.89
N VAL A 31 7.25 3.95 -1.32
CA VAL A 31 7.61 4.97 -0.32
C VAL A 31 6.92 4.75 1.03
N GLY A 32 6.02 3.77 1.10
CA GLY A 32 5.33 3.38 2.31
C GLY A 32 4.71 1.99 2.17
N ALA A 33 4.57 1.31 3.31
CA ALA A 33 3.92 0.02 3.38
C ALA A 33 3.07 -0.07 4.65
N TYR A 34 1.82 -0.53 4.51
CA TYR A 34 0.89 -0.73 5.61
C TYR A 34 0.41 -2.19 5.67
N ASP A 35 0.35 -2.77 6.86
CA ASP A 35 -0.27 -4.07 7.11
C ASP A 35 -0.80 -4.13 8.54
N GLN A 36 -1.81 -4.96 8.82
CA GLN A 36 -2.38 -5.08 10.17
C GLN A 36 -1.67 -6.15 11.02
N ASP A 37 -0.93 -7.07 10.40
CA ASP A 37 -0.23 -8.15 11.10
C ASP A 37 0.88 -7.60 12.00
N PRO A 38 0.77 -7.73 13.34
CA PRO A 38 1.76 -7.23 14.29
C PRO A 38 3.16 -7.78 14.06
N GLN A 39 3.29 -8.97 13.44
CA GLN A 39 4.59 -9.59 13.16
C GLN A 39 5.35 -8.92 12.01
N LYS A 40 4.65 -8.13 11.18
CA LYS A 40 5.26 -7.39 10.07
C LYS A 40 5.67 -5.97 10.45
N ILE A 41 5.00 -5.39 11.44
CA ILE A 41 5.18 -3.99 11.84
C ILE A 41 6.64 -3.74 12.27
N GLY A 42 7.22 -2.64 11.79
CA GLY A 42 8.58 -2.21 12.09
C GLY A 42 9.66 -2.92 11.27
N ARG A 43 9.34 -4.00 10.55
CA ARG A 43 10.29 -4.63 9.62
C ARG A 43 10.56 -3.73 8.43
N ASP A 44 11.76 -3.86 7.86
CA ASP A 44 12.07 -3.27 6.56
C ASP A 44 11.32 -4.05 5.48
N LEU A 45 10.72 -3.34 4.53
CA LEU A 45 9.93 -3.93 3.46
C LEU A 45 10.80 -4.79 2.54
N GLY A 46 12.00 -4.31 2.17
CA GLY A 46 12.88 -5.03 1.26
C GLY A 46 13.31 -6.38 1.85
N ASP A 47 13.73 -6.39 3.12
CA ASP A 47 14.00 -7.63 3.87
C ASP A 47 12.76 -8.53 3.96
N PHE A 48 11.61 -7.98 4.33
CA PHE A 48 10.36 -8.73 4.45
C PHE A 48 9.97 -9.43 3.13
N LEU A 49 10.24 -8.78 1.99
CA LEU A 49 9.96 -9.33 0.67
C LEU A 49 11.00 -10.35 0.19
N GLY A 50 12.09 -10.55 0.95
CA GLY A 50 13.20 -11.46 0.63
C GLY A 50 14.32 -10.82 -0.19
N GLY A 51 14.37 -9.49 -0.26
CA GLY A 51 15.39 -8.71 -0.95
C GLY A 51 16.37 -8.02 0.02
N ALA A 52 17.12 -7.05 -0.50
CA ALA A 52 17.95 -6.18 0.31
C ALA A 52 17.09 -5.12 1.03
N GLU A 53 17.53 -4.64 2.19
CA GLU A 53 16.84 -3.55 2.89
C GLU A 53 16.70 -2.31 1.98
N ASN A 54 15.52 -1.71 1.98
CA ASN A 54 15.18 -0.56 1.13
C ASN A 54 14.85 0.72 1.92
N GLY A 55 14.86 0.64 3.26
CA GLY A 55 14.59 1.76 4.16
C GLY A 55 13.11 2.06 4.38
N VAL A 56 12.19 1.32 3.74
CA VAL A 56 10.75 1.49 3.92
C VAL A 56 10.29 0.60 5.06
N ARG A 57 9.88 1.21 6.18
CA ARG A 57 9.35 0.47 7.33
C ARG A 57 7.87 0.16 7.14
N ILE A 58 7.50 -1.10 7.39
CA ILE A 58 6.10 -1.53 7.43
C ILE A 58 5.46 -0.92 8.67
N GLN A 59 4.37 -0.19 8.48
CA GLN A 59 3.67 0.53 9.53
C GLN A 59 2.26 -0.04 9.72
N GLN A 60 1.64 0.24 10.86
CA GLN A 60 0.22 0.01 11.02
C GLN A 60 -0.55 1.00 10.13
N PRO A 61 -1.73 0.61 9.61
CA PRO A 61 -2.56 1.53 8.86
C PRO A 61 -2.94 2.75 9.71
N PRO A 62 -2.83 3.97 9.16
CA PRO A 62 -3.16 5.19 9.90
C PRO A 62 -4.67 5.31 10.08
N ASN A 63 -5.12 6.08 11.08
CA ASN A 63 -6.49 6.52 11.11
C ASN A 63 -6.73 7.64 10.08
N VAL A 64 -8.00 7.97 9.87
CA VAL A 64 -8.42 9.09 9.01
C VAL A 64 -7.74 10.39 9.43
N GLY A 65 -6.96 10.98 8.52
CA GLY A 65 -6.27 12.26 8.72
C GLY A 65 -4.85 12.15 9.30
N GLU A 66 -4.37 10.94 9.61
CA GLU A 66 -3.06 10.72 10.25
C GLU A 66 -1.96 10.27 9.26
N MET A 67 -2.26 10.17 7.96
CA MET A 67 -1.28 9.69 7.00
C MET A 67 -0.21 10.75 6.71
N SER A 68 1.00 10.53 7.22
CA SER A 68 2.15 11.44 7.10
C SER A 68 2.96 11.26 5.80
N LEU A 69 2.41 10.52 4.81
CA LEU A 69 3.11 10.23 3.57
C LEU A 69 2.90 11.35 2.54
N GLU A 70 3.37 12.56 2.87
CA GLU A 70 3.25 13.81 2.10
C GLU A 70 3.85 13.78 0.68
N LYS A 71 4.38 12.63 0.23
CA LYS A 71 5.04 12.47 -1.07
C LYS A 71 4.63 11.21 -1.82
N ALA A 72 3.51 10.57 -1.49
CA ALA A 72 3.00 9.49 -2.31
C ALA A 72 2.11 10.03 -3.43
N ASP A 73 1.99 9.27 -4.53
CA ASP A 73 1.11 9.57 -5.66
C ASP A 73 -0.09 8.60 -5.72
N LEU A 74 0.10 7.37 -5.22
CA LEU A 74 -0.82 6.24 -5.38
C LEU A 74 -0.78 5.31 -4.17
N VAL A 75 -1.95 4.79 -3.78
CA VAL A 75 -2.09 3.61 -2.92
C VAL A 75 -2.52 2.42 -3.75
N VAL A 76 -1.82 1.29 -3.60
CA VAL A 76 -2.26 -0.03 -4.10
C VAL A 76 -2.82 -0.82 -2.91
N LEU A 77 -4.10 -1.13 -2.97
CA LEU A 77 -4.87 -1.70 -1.86
C LEU A 77 -5.22 -3.18 -2.09
N ALA A 78 -4.71 -4.05 -1.22
CA ALA A 78 -4.85 -5.51 -1.32
C ALA A 78 -5.17 -6.14 0.05
N THR A 79 -6.31 -5.76 0.66
CA THR A 79 -6.66 -6.10 2.05
C THR A 79 -7.92 -6.94 2.20
N SER A 80 -9.00 -6.66 1.46
CA SER A 80 -10.28 -7.37 1.52
C SER A 80 -10.94 -7.37 0.14
N SER A 81 -11.92 -8.26 -0.03
CA SER A 81 -12.78 -8.37 -1.22
C SER A 81 -14.01 -7.45 -1.16
N PHE A 82 -14.44 -7.09 0.05
CA PHE A 82 -15.73 -6.44 0.28
C PHE A 82 -15.63 -4.92 0.29
N THR A 83 -16.52 -4.24 -0.42
CA THR A 83 -16.56 -2.76 -0.50
C THR A 83 -16.66 -2.12 0.86
N LYS A 84 -17.47 -2.68 1.77
CA LYS A 84 -17.65 -2.16 3.14
C LYS A 84 -16.34 -2.13 3.96
N ASP A 85 -15.41 -3.05 3.68
CA ASP A 85 -14.16 -3.16 4.43
C ASP A 85 -13.08 -2.26 3.85
N VAL A 86 -13.05 -2.10 2.52
CA VAL A 86 -12.06 -1.28 1.82
C VAL A 86 -12.46 0.18 1.70
N ALA A 87 -13.76 0.52 1.75
CA ALA A 87 -14.23 1.90 1.64
C ALA A 87 -13.60 2.84 2.68
N PRO A 88 -13.50 2.50 3.98
CA PRO A 88 -12.79 3.34 4.95
C PRO A 88 -11.31 3.54 4.61
N GLN A 89 -10.65 2.53 4.05
CA GLN A 89 -9.23 2.57 3.66
C GLN A 89 -9.03 3.47 2.43
N ILE A 90 -9.94 3.39 1.46
CA ILE A 90 -9.99 4.26 0.28
C ILE A 90 -10.24 5.72 0.72
N GLU A 91 -11.19 5.97 1.61
CA GLU A 91 -11.47 7.32 2.13
C GLU A 91 -10.24 7.96 2.78
N ILE A 92 -9.45 7.19 3.52
CA ILE A 92 -8.19 7.66 4.11
C ILE A 92 -7.27 8.15 3.00
N ALA A 93 -7.00 7.33 1.98
CA ALA A 93 -6.12 7.71 0.87
C ALA A 93 -6.63 8.94 0.11
N LEU A 94 -7.95 9.00 -0.17
CA LEU A 94 -8.57 10.12 -0.89
C LEU A 94 -8.51 11.44 -0.10
N LYS A 95 -8.65 11.41 1.23
CA LYS A 95 -8.51 12.62 2.07
C LYS A 95 -7.10 13.21 2.04
N HIS A 96 -6.10 12.40 1.70
CA HIS A 96 -4.73 12.84 1.48
C HIS A 96 -4.42 13.10 0.00
N SER A 97 -5.45 13.26 -0.86
CA SER A 97 -5.32 13.53 -2.30
C SER A 97 -4.52 12.46 -3.06
N LEU A 98 -4.52 11.22 -2.59
CA LEU A 98 -3.88 10.11 -3.28
C LEU A 98 -4.85 9.40 -4.24
N ASN A 99 -4.30 8.95 -5.36
CA ASN A 99 -5.00 7.99 -6.21
C ASN A 99 -5.07 6.63 -5.50
N VAL A 100 -6.08 5.82 -5.83
CA VAL A 100 -6.23 4.48 -5.26
C VAL A 100 -6.53 3.47 -6.36
N ILE A 101 -5.80 2.35 -6.34
CA ILE A 101 -6.11 1.14 -7.11
C ILE A 101 -6.32 0.01 -6.11
N SER A 102 -7.44 -0.71 -6.22
CA SER A 102 -7.74 -1.84 -5.34
C SER A 102 -7.99 -3.11 -6.15
N ILE A 103 -7.64 -4.25 -5.55
CA ILE A 103 -8.02 -5.57 -6.06
C ILE A 103 -9.27 -6.14 -5.39
N ALA A 104 -9.94 -5.37 -4.52
CA ALA A 104 -11.21 -5.79 -3.92
C ALA A 104 -12.24 -6.06 -5.03
N GLU A 105 -12.74 -7.29 -5.08
CA GLU A 105 -13.58 -7.76 -6.19
C GLU A 105 -14.87 -6.94 -6.33
N GLU A 106 -15.51 -6.56 -5.22
CA GLU A 106 -16.73 -5.73 -5.25
C GLU A 106 -16.46 -4.30 -5.74
N MET A 107 -15.21 -3.82 -5.66
CA MET A 107 -14.84 -2.48 -6.16
C MET A 107 -14.66 -2.41 -7.67
N ALA A 108 -14.73 -3.53 -8.40
CA ALA A 108 -14.64 -3.52 -9.86
C ALA A 108 -15.81 -2.75 -10.50
N TYR A 109 -17.02 -2.83 -9.91
CA TYR A 109 -18.19 -2.06 -10.31
C TYR A 109 -19.18 -1.89 -9.13
N PRO A 110 -18.95 -0.93 -8.21
CA PRO A 110 -19.67 -0.82 -6.94
C PRO A 110 -20.93 0.08 -6.98
N TRP A 111 -21.53 0.26 -8.17
CA TRP A 111 -22.76 1.04 -8.38
C TRP A 111 -24.00 0.16 -8.29
#